data_AF-A0A7C9AT35-F1
#
_entry.id   AF-A0A7C9AT35-F1
#
_cell.length_a   1.000
_cell.length_b   1.000
_cell.length_c   1.000
_cell.angle_alpha   90.00
_cell.angle_beta   90.00
_cell.angle_gamma   90.00
#
_symmetry.space_group_name_H-M   'P 1'
#
loop_
_entity.id
_entity.type
_entity.pdbx_description
1 polymer ?
#
loop_
_entity_poly.entity_id
_entity_poly.type
_entity_poly.pdbx_seq_one_letter_code
_entity_poly.pdbx_strand_id
1 'polypeptide(L)'
;WARTESGIFRAVLKAEPSFDEAPWPSLSPDAIDFVKGLLNKDYRKRLTAAQALSHPWLSGHQDIRIPQDMIICKHVRAYICSSSSLRKAALGALAKTLTVPQLAYLKEQFQMLGPSKNGYISMHNFKMAILRSATDAMKDSRVVEFVNMVSSIHYRKMDFEEFCAAAISVHQLEAMDTWEQHARRAYELFEKDGNRPIM
;
A
#
# COMPACT_ATOMS: atom_id res chain seq x y z
N TRP A 1 7.11 -24.40 21.89
CA TRP A 1 6.30 -24.70 20.69
C TRP A 1 5.26 -25.79 20.93
N ALA A 2 4.13 -25.76 20.22
CA ALA A 2 3.12 -26.81 20.26
C ALA A 2 3.61 -28.07 19.50
N ARG A 3 3.35 -29.26 20.05
CA ARG A 3 3.90 -30.53 19.54
C ARG A 3 2.97 -31.30 18.58
N THR A 4 1.75 -30.80 18.38
CA THR A 4 0.74 -31.44 17.52
C THR A 4 0.27 -30.48 16.44
N GLU A 5 -0.17 -31.01 15.30
CA GLU A 5 -0.69 -30.21 14.18
C GLU A 5 -1.83 -29.29 14.63
N SER A 6 -2.78 -29.81 15.41
CA SER A 6 -3.88 -29.01 15.97
C SER A 6 -3.38 -27.89 16.88
N GLY A 7 -2.30 -28.13 17.63
CA GLY A 7 -1.66 -27.11 18.47
C GLY A 7 -0.96 -26.03 17.65
N ILE A 8 -0.28 -26.42 16.57
CA ILE A 8 0.35 -25.49 15.62
C ILE A 8 -0.71 -24.66 14.92
N PHE A 9 -1.78 -25.29 14.40
CA PHE A 9 -2.89 -24.60 13.75
C PHE A 9 -3.55 -23.57 14.66
N ARG A 10 -3.79 -23.94 15.94
CA ARG A 10 -4.33 -23.00 16.93
C ARG A 10 -3.39 -21.82 17.18
N ALA A 11 -2.07 -22.04 17.21
CA ALA A 11 -1.08 -20.97 17.34
C ALA A 11 -1.06 -20.07 16.10
N VAL A 12 -1.13 -20.63 14.89
CA VAL A 12 -1.24 -19.87 13.64
C VAL A 12 -2.49 -19.00 13.63
N LEU A 13 -3.62 -19.47 14.18
CA LEU A 13 -4.85 -18.69 14.22
C LEU A 13 -4.86 -17.59 15.29
N LYS A 14 -4.26 -17.84 16.47
CA LYS A 14 -4.52 -17.01 17.67
C LYS A 14 -3.30 -16.42 18.35
N ALA A 15 -2.13 -17.04 18.20
CA ALA A 15 -0.93 -16.58 18.90
C ALA A 15 -0.23 -15.49 18.09
N GLU A 16 0.16 -14.42 18.77
CA GLU A 16 1.06 -13.42 18.21
C GLU A 16 2.49 -13.96 18.18
N PRO A 17 3.27 -13.71 17.11
CA PRO A 17 4.69 -14.06 17.07
C PRO A 17 5.46 -13.26 18.14
N SER A 18 6.25 -13.94 18.98
CA SER A 18 7.22 -13.29 19.89
C SER A 18 8.57 -13.16 19.20
N PHE A 19 9.23 -12.03 19.45
CA PHE A 19 10.55 -11.67 18.94
C PHE A 19 11.55 -11.41 20.09
N ASP A 20 11.25 -11.91 21.28
CA ASP A 20 12.00 -11.63 22.51
C ASP A 20 13.08 -12.69 22.80
N GLU A 21 12.89 -13.90 22.26
CA GLU A 21 13.79 -15.03 22.46
C GLU A 21 14.79 -15.17 21.30
N ALA A 22 15.93 -15.82 21.57
CA ALA A 22 16.94 -16.09 20.55
C ALA A 22 16.33 -16.87 19.34
N PRO A 23 16.70 -16.53 18.09
CA PRO A 23 17.79 -15.63 17.71
C PRO A 23 17.38 -14.16 17.56
N TRP A 24 16.12 -13.77 17.79
CA TRP A 24 15.60 -12.46 17.40
C TRP A 24 16.36 -11.26 17.97
N PRO A 25 16.72 -11.20 19.26
CA PRO A 25 17.51 -10.09 19.80
C PRO A 25 18.90 -9.92 19.17
N SER A 26 19.41 -10.93 18.47
CA SER A 26 20.71 -10.88 17.79
C SER A 26 20.64 -10.43 16.32
N LEU A 27 19.43 -10.33 15.75
CA LEU A 27 19.23 -9.94 14.35
C LEU A 27 19.14 -8.42 14.21
N SER A 28 19.32 -7.92 12.98
CA SER A 28 19.17 -6.49 12.72
C SER A 28 17.72 -6.03 12.88
N PRO A 29 17.48 -4.75 13.28
CA PRO A 29 16.14 -4.19 13.37
C PRO A 29 15.33 -4.36 12.08
N ASP A 30 15.95 -4.13 10.92
CA ASP A 30 15.31 -4.29 9.61
C ASP A 30 14.87 -5.74 9.33
N ALA A 31 15.60 -6.75 9.81
CA ALA A 31 15.21 -8.15 9.66
C ALA A 31 13.96 -8.47 10.47
N ILE A 32 13.91 -7.97 11.70
CA ILE A 32 12.78 -8.16 12.61
C ILE A 32 11.56 -7.42 12.07
N ASP A 33 11.72 -6.17 11.62
CA ASP A 33 10.67 -5.35 11.02
C ASP A 33 10.07 -6.01 9.76
N PHE A 34 10.93 -6.52 8.89
CA PHE A 34 10.51 -7.27 7.70
C PHE A 34 9.61 -8.47 8.06
N VAL A 35 10.02 -9.28 9.03
CA VAL A 35 9.25 -10.46 9.45
C VAL A 35 7.93 -10.06 10.12
N LYS A 36 7.93 -9.02 10.95
CA LYS A 36 6.70 -8.47 11.56
C LYS A 36 5.70 -8.03 10.48
N GLY A 37 6.18 -7.36 9.43
CA GLY A 37 5.37 -6.94 8.29
C GLY A 37 4.74 -8.12 7.53
N LEU A 38 5.45 -9.24 7.40
CA LEU A 38 4.96 -10.45 6.73
C LEU A 38 4.02 -11.30 7.61
N LEU A 39 4.29 -11.38 8.91
CA LEU A 39 3.54 -12.23 9.85
C LEU A 39 2.37 -11.50 10.52
N ASN A 40 1.97 -10.33 10.01
CA ASN A 40 0.79 -9.63 10.51
C ASN A 40 -0.48 -10.47 10.30
N LYS A 41 -1.24 -10.71 11.38
CA LYS A 41 -2.48 -11.49 11.36
C LYS A 41 -3.56 -10.80 10.53
N ASP A 42 -3.68 -9.49 10.63
CA ASP A 42 -4.58 -8.73 9.77
C ASP A 42 -3.96 -8.62 8.39
N TYR A 43 -4.55 -9.34 7.42
CA TYR A 43 -4.07 -9.37 6.05
C TYR A 43 -4.03 -7.98 5.38
N ARG A 44 -4.79 -7.00 5.89
CA ARG A 44 -4.80 -5.63 5.37
C ARG A 44 -3.60 -4.80 5.83
N LYS A 45 -2.98 -5.22 6.94
CA LYS A 45 -1.78 -4.62 7.54
C LYS A 45 -0.50 -5.29 7.04
N ARG A 46 -0.61 -6.50 6.50
CA ARG A 46 0.51 -7.30 5.98
C ARG A 46 1.14 -6.65 4.75
N LEU A 47 2.46 -6.79 4.62
CA LEU A 47 3.18 -6.40 3.40
C LEU A 47 2.71 -7.24 2.20
N THR A 48 2.57 -6.59 1.06
CA THR A 48 2.45 -7.29 -0.23
C THR A 48 3.80 -7.85 -0.64
N ALA A 49 3.83 -8.80 -1.58
CA ALA A 49 5.09 -9.31 -2.11
C ALA A 49 5.93 -8.18 -2.76
N ALA A 50 5.29 -7.21 -3.43
CA ALA A 50 5.98 -6.06 -4.01
C ALA A 50 6.63 -5.17 -2.92
N GLN A 51 5.91 -4.87 -1.84
CA GLN A 51 6.43 -4.10 -0.71
C GLN A 51 7.51 -4.85 0.06
N ALA A 52 7.38 -6.17 0.18
CA ALA A 52 8.39 -7.00 0.81
C ALA A 52 9.71 -6.94 0.02
N LEU A 53 9.65 -7.04 -1.31
CA LEU A 53 10.84 -6.92 -2.18
C LEU A 53 11.46 -5.51 -2.14
N SER A 54 10.68 -4.46 -1.84
CA SER A 54 11.20 -3.09 -1.64
C SER A 54 11.74 -2.82 -0.23
N HIS A 55 11.68 -3.78 0.69
CA HIS A 55 12.04 -3.56 2.09
C HIS A 55 13.56 -3.37 2.27
N PRO A 56 14.02 -2.43 3.12
CA PRO A 56 15.46 -2.16 3.36
C PRO A 56 16.31 -3.39 3.62
N TRP A 57 15.74 -4.37 4.35
CA TRP A 57 16.40 -5.64 4.63
C TRP A 57 16.79 -6.45 3.38
N LEU A 58 16.03 -6.31 2.27
CA LEU A 58 16.31 -6.98 0.98
C LEU A 58 16.99 -6.07 -0.05
N SER A 59 17.02 -4.75 0.17
CA SER A 59 17.47 -3.72 -0.80
C SER A 59 18.94 -3.83 -1.24
N GLY A 60 19.73 -4.76 -0.71
CA GLY A 60 21.09 -5.07 -1.17
C GLY A 60 21.20 -5.94 -2.43
N HIS A 61 20.08 -6.52 -2.92
CA HIS A 61 20.08 -7.41 -4.10
C HIS A 61 19.66 -6.62 -5.35
N GLN A 62 20.65 -6.06 -6.07
CA GLN A 62 20.46 -5.06 -7.14
C GLN A 62 19.66 -5.54 -8.36
N ASP A 63 19.39 -6.83 -8.51
CA ASP A 63 18.75 -7.40 -9.71
C ASP A 63 17.25 -7.74 -9.56
N ILE A 64 16.64 -7.41 -8.42
CA ILE A 64 15.24 -7.76 -8.17
C ILE A 64 14.30 -6.68 -8.74
N ARG A 65 13.61 -7.02 -9.83
CA ARG A 65 12.55 -6.18 -10.38
C ARG A 65 11.29 -6.26 -9.52
N ILE A 66 10.91 -5.14 -8.92
CA ILE A 66 9.69 -5.04 -8.12
C ILE A 66 8.46 -5.09 -9.05
N PRO A 67 7.52 -6.04 -8.83
CA PRO A 67 6.32 -6.12 -9.66
C PRO A 67 5.35 -4.98 -9.34
N GLN A 68 4.38 -4.77 -10.24
CA GLN A 68 3.28 -3.85 -9.98
C GLN A 68 2.42 -4.38 -8.84
N ASP A 69 2.19 -3.54 -7.82
CA ASP A 69 1.42 -3.93 -6.66
C ASP A 69 -0.09 -3.86 -6.93
N MET A 70 -0.74 -5.03 -6.90
CA MET A 70 -2.18 -5.12 -7.16
C MET A 70 -3.03 -4.51 -6.03
N ILE A 71 -2.48 -4.32 -4.83
CA ILE A 71 -3.20 -3.62 -3.75
C ILE A 71 -3.42 -2.15 -4.12
N ILE A 72 -2.45 -1.52 -4.80
CA ILE A 72 -2.55 -0.15 -5.29
C ILE A 72 -3.70 -0.05 -6.29
N CYS A 73 -3.84 -1.02 -7.20
CA CYS A 73 -4.95 -1.08 -8.14
C CYS A 73 -6.31 -1.08 -7.42
N LYS A 74 -6.42 -1.85 -6.33
CA LYS A 74 -7.62 -1.90 -5.50
C LYS A 74 -7.88 -0.59 -4.75
N HIS A 75 -6.85 0.06 -4.21
CA HIS A 75 -7.02 1.34 -3.50
C HIS A 75 -7.39 2.46 -4.45
N VAL A 76 -6.70 2.57 -5.60
CA VAL A 76 -7.01 3.55 -6.64
C VAL A 76 -8.44 3.38 -7.14
N ARG A 77 -8.92 2.13 -7.32
CA ARG A 77 -10.34 1.86 -7.59
C ARG A 77 -11.25 2.49 -6.55
N ALA A 78 -11.03 2.13 -5.29
CA ALA A 78 -11.88 2.56 -4.19
C ALA A 78 -11.88 4.09 -4.04
N TYR A 79 -10.71 4.72 -4.22
CA TYR A 79 -10.55 6.16 -4.23
C TYR A 79 -11.32 6.80 -5.38
N ILE A 80 -11.21 6.26 -6.59
CA ILE A 80 -11.88 6.79 -7.77
C ILE A 80 -13.40 6.71 -7.63
N CYS A 81 -13.91 5.54 -7.22
CA CYS A 81 -15.33 5.26 -7.06
C CYS A 81 -15.94 5.91 -5.80
N SER A 82 -15.12 6.39 -4.86
CA SER A 82 -15.63 7.07 -3.68
C SER A 82 -16.22 8.44 -4.05
N SER A 83 -17.44 8.69 -3.60
CA SER A 83 -18.12 9.98 -3.71
C SER A 83 -17.76 10.96 -2.58
N SER A 84 -17.08 10.49 -1.53
CA SER A 84 -16.77 11.33 -0.35
C SER A 84 -15.56 12.22 -0.61
N SER A 85 -15.81 13.52 -0.79
CA SER A 85 -14.77 14.56 -0.83
C SER A 85 -13.96 14.60 0.47
N LEU A 86 -14.63 14.44 1.61
CA LEU A 86 -14.01 14.37 2.94
C LEU A 86 -12.98 13.24 3.02
N ARG A 87 -13.35 12.03 2.60
CA ARG A 87 -12.42 10.88 2.60
C ARG A 87 -11.21 11.15 1.71
N LYS A 88 -11.42 11.71 0.52
CA LYS A 88 -10.34 12.03 -0.42
C LYS A 88 -9.39 13.08 0.15
N ALA A 89 -9.93 14.13 0.75
CA ALA A 89 -9.14 15.18 1.40
C ALA A 89 -8.34 14.64 2.60
N ALA A 90 -8.94 13.78 3.43
CA ALA A 90 -8.23 13.13 4.54
C ALA A 90 -7.09 12.22 4.06
N LEU A 91 -7.33 11.42 3.01
CA LEU A 91 -6.28 10.59 2.39
C LEU A 91 -5.17 11.45 1.77
N GLY A 92 -5.51 12.59 1.16
CA GLY A 92 -4.54 13.56 0.66
C GLY A 92 -3.67 14.14 1.78
N ALA A 93 -4.28 14.56 2.89
CA ALA A 93 -3.55 15.05 4.05
C ALA A 93 -2.64 13.96 4.66
N LEU A 94 -3.10 12.72 4.72
CA LEU A 94 -2.32 11.58 5.19
C LEU A 94 -1.14 11.27 4.26
N ALA A 95 -1.35 11.29 2.95
CA ALA A 95 -0.29 11.07 1.96
C ALA A 95 0.83 12.12 2.04
N LYS A 96 0.51 13.37 2.40
CA LYS A 96 1.52 14.43 2.64
C LYS A 96 2.42 14.15 3.86
N THR A 97 2.08 13.19 4.72
CA THR A 97 2.89 12.82 5.89
C THR A 97 3.88 11.70 5.63
N LEU A 98 3.83 11.06 4.46
CA LEU A 98 4.68 9.92 4.13
C LEU A 98 6.16 10.28 4.17
N THR A 99 6.97 9.32 4.60
CA THR A 99 8.43 9.42 4.62
C THR A 99 9.03 9.29 3.21
N VAL A 100 10.29 9.70 3.05
CA VAL A 100 11.00 9.61 1.77
C VAL A 100 11.04 8.18 1.22
N PRO A 101 11.32 7.11 2.01
CA PRO A 101 11.28 5.74 1.50
C PRO A 101 9.89 5.30 1.02
N GLN A 102 8.83 5.68 1.75
CA GLN A 102 7.45 5.35 1.35
C GLN A 102 7.06 6.06 0.05
N LEU A 103 7.45 7.32 -0.09
CA LEU A 103 7.25 8.08 -1.33
C LEU A 103 8.07 7.50 -2.48
N ALA A 104 9.30 7.02 -2.23
CA ALA A 104 10.12 6.37 -3.24
C ALA A 104 9.45 5.11 -3.81
N TYR A 105 8.91 4.24 -2.94
CA TYR A 105 8.13 3.08 -3.37
C TYR A 105 6.93 3.48 -4.23
N LEU A 106 6.13 4.45 -3.77
CA LEU A 106 4.97 4.93 -4.54
C LEU A 106 5.40 5.58 -5.85
N LYS A 107 6.57 6.24 -5.89
CA LYS A 107 7.12 6.83 -7.11
C LYS A 107 7.46 5.77 -8.14
N GLU A 108 8.09 4.67 -7.74
CA GLU A 108 8.38 3.54 -8.63
C GLU A 108 7.08 2.94 -9.20
N GLN A 109 6.10 2.69 -8.33
CA GLN A 109 4.79 2.18 -8.74
C GLN A 109 4.08 3.15 -9.70
N PHE A 110 4.16 4.46 -9.46
CA PHE A 110 3.63 5.49 -10.34
C PHE A 110 4.32 5.48 -11.71
N GLN A 111 5.65 5.38 -11.75
CA GLN A 111 6.40 5.33 -13.02
C GLN A 111 6.06 4.08 -13.83
N MET A 112 5.82 2.94 -13.18
CA MET A 112 5.39 1.72 -13.87
C MET A 112 4.05 1.86 -14.59
N LEU A 113 3.18 2.77 -14.13
CA LEU A 113 1.92 3.08 -14.81
C LEU A 113 2.14 3.85 -16.11
N GLY A 114 3.32 4.44 -16.32
CA GLY A 114 3.66 5.20 -17.53
C GLY A 114 2.99 6.57 -17.59
N PRO A 115 3.33 7.50 -16.67
CA PRO A 115 2.82 8.86 -16.72
C PRO A 115 3.22 9.54 -18.04
N SER A 116 2.34 10.41 -18.52
CA SER A 116 2.62 11.24 -19.69
C SER A 116 3.71 12.27 -19.37
N LYS A 117 4.30 12.89 -20.41
CA LYS A 117 5.35 13.92 -20.25
C LYS A 117 4.95 15.10 -19.36
N ASN A 118 3.65 15.36 -19.23
CA ASN A 118 3.10 16.40 -18.36
C ASN A 118 2.97 15.97 -16.88
N GLY A 119 3.40 14.76 -16.51
CA GLY A 119 3.43 14.29 -15.12
C GLY A 119 2.18 13.56 -14.65
N TYR A 120 1.21 13.29 -15.52
CA TYR A 120 -0.07 12.68 -15.15
C TYR A 120 -0.22 11.26 -15.68
N ILE A 121 -0.86 10.39 -14.88
CA ILE A 121 -1.39 9.11 -15.34
C ILE A 121 -2.85 9.28 -15.77
N SER A 122 -3.20 8.77 -16.94
CA SER A 122 -4.59 8.66 -17.39
C SER A 122 -5.19 7.30 -17.02
N MET A 123 -6.52 7.19 -17.05
CA MET A 123 -7.18 5.89 -16.89
C MET A 123 -6.76 4.88 -17.97
N HIS A 124 -6.39 5.34 -19.16
CA HIS A 124 -5.81 4.49 -20.20
C HIS A 124 -4.44 3.95 -19.80
N ASN A 125 -3.55 4.79 -19.24
CA ASN A 125 -2.25 4.34 -18.72
C ASN A 125 -2.45 3.26 -17.64
N PHE A 126 -3.41 3.48 -16.74
CA PHE A 126 -3.76 2.55 -15.68
C PHE A 126 -4.23 1.19 -16.22
N LYS A 127 -5.15 1.21 -17.19
CA LYS A 127 -5.61 0.00 -17.90
C LYS A 127 -4.44 -0.77 -18.51
N MET A 128 -3.60 -0.07 -19.27
CA MET A 128 -2.49 -0.71 -19.99
C MET A 128 -1.47 -1.32 -19.04
N ALA A 129 -1.19 -0.65 -17.91
CA ALA A 129 -0.29 -1.19 -16.89
C ALA A 129 -0.85 -2.46 -16.25
N ILE A 130 -2.13 -2.46 -15.87
CA ILE A 130 -2.78 -3.66 -15.30
C ILE A 130 -2.78 -4.81 -16.30
N LEU A 131 -3.10 -4.56 -17.58
CA LEU A 131 -3.11 -5.60 -18.61
C LEU A 131 -1.71 -6.16 -18.87
N ARG A 132 -0.66 -5.33 -18.83
CA ARG A 132 0.73 -5.78 -18.98
C ARG A 132 1.19 -6.65 -17.82
N SER A 133 0.70 -6.37 -16.62
CA SER A 133 1.03 -7.11 -15.40
C SER A 133 0.03 -8.23 -15.10
N ALA A 134 -0.92 -8.50 -16.00
CA ALA A 134 -1.97 -9.48 -15.79
C ALA A 134 -1.41 -10.90 -15.85
N THR A 135 -1.67 -11.69 -14.80
CA THR A 135 -1.41 -13.13 -14.79
C THR A 135 -2.64 -13.90 -15.24
N ASP A 136 -2.49 -15.19 -15.56
CA ASP A 136 -3.65 -16.02 -15.95
C ASP A 136 -4.70 -16.09 -14.83
N ALA A 137 -4.28 -16.12 -13.57
CA ALA A 137 -5.16 -16.04 -12.41
C ALA A 137 -5.98 -14.72 -12.35
N MET A 138 -5.53 -13.66 -13.01
CA MET A 138 -6.26 -12.39 -13.06
C MET A 138 -7.38 -12.39 -14.11
N LYS A 139 -7.32 -13.26 -15.13
CA LYS A 139 -8.38 -13.41 -16.15
C LYS A 139 -9.67 -13.95 -15.56
N ASP A 140 -9.56 -14.84 -14.58
CA ASP A 140 -10.68 -15.39 -13.81
C ASP A 140 -11.18 -14.45 -12.69
N SER A 141 -10.55 -13.28 -12.54
CA SER A 141 -10.84 -12.33 -11.46
C SER A 141 -11.62 -11.10 -11.95
N ARG A 142 -12.29 -10.42 -11.01
CA ARG A 142 -12.99 -9.14 -11.24
C ARG A 142 -12.08 -7.96 -11.62
N VAL A 143 -10.78 -8.20 -11.86
CA VAL A 143 -9.83 -7.20 -12.33
C VAL A 143 -10.17 -6.75 -13.75
N VAL A 144 -10.65 -7.64 -14.62
CA VAL A 144 -11.06 -7.27 -15.98
C VAL A 144 -12.28 -6.33 -15.97
N GLU A 145 -13.28 -6.63 -15.13
CA GLU A 145 -14.44 -5.74 -14.90
C GLU A 145 -14.01 -4.35 -14.42
N PHE A 146 -13.03 -4.32 -13.50
CA PHE A 146 -12.48 -3.08 -12.99
C PHE A 146 -11.77 -2.27 -14.07
N VAL A 147 -10.92 -2.92 -14.88
CA VAL A 147 -10.22 -2.29 -16.00
C VAL A 147 -11.24 -1.66 -16.96
N ASN A 148 -12.34 -2.35 -17.24
CA ASN A 148 -13.40 -1.83 -18.10
C ASN A 148 -14.15 -0.64 -17.47
N MET A 149 -14.46 -0.71 -16.17
CA MET A 149 -15.06 0.42 -15.43
C MET A 149 -14.13 1.65 -15.42
N VAL A 150 -12.84 1.47 -15.15
CA VAL A 150 -11.88 2.58 -15.14
C VAL A 150 -11.75 3.20 -16.52
N SER A 151 -11.82 2.37 -17.57
CA SER A 151 -11.76 2.83 -18.96
C SER A 151 -12.95 3.72 -19.34
N SER A 152 -14.12 3.56 -18.72
CA SER A 152 -15.31 4.36 -19.02
C SER A 152 -15.30 5.73 -18.32
N ILE A 153 -14.41 5.94 -17.35
CA ILE A 153 -14.19 7.25 -16.73
C ILE A 153 -13.29 8.06 -17.66
N HIS A 154 -13.90 8.58 -18.72
CA HIS A 154 -13.22 9.43 -19.68
C HIS A 154 -12.68 10.69 -18.99
N TYR A 155 -11.47 11.11 -19.41
CA TYR A 155 -10.80 12.36 -19.01
C TYR A 155 -10.25 12.47 -17.58
N ARG A 156 -10.41 11.48 -16.71
CA ARG A 156 -9.73 11.53 -15.40
C ARG A 156 -8.23 11.28 -15.57
N LYS A 157 -7.45 12.23 -15.05
CA LYS A 157 -6.00 12.17 -14.91
C LYS A 157 -5.65 12.39 -13.46
N MET A 158 -4.53 11.84 -13.03
CA MET A 158 -4.05 11.90 -11.65
C MET A 158 -2.57 12.25 -11.69
N ASP A 159 -2.18 13.28 -10.94
CA ASP A 159 -0.77 13.58 -10.72
C ASP A 159 -0.18 12.64 -9.66
N PHE A 160 1.09 12.87 -9.30
CA PHE A 160 1.75 12.03 -8.30
C PHE A 160 1.15 12.19 -6.90
N GLU A 161 0.68 13.39 -6.52
CA GLU A 161 0.14 13.63 -5.18
C GLU A 161 -1.24 12.97 -5.01
N GLU A 162 -2.13 13.14 -5.99
CA GLU A 162 -3.43 12.46 -5.99
C GLU A 162 -3.24 10.94 -6.09
N PHE A 163 -2.20 10.46 -6.79
CA PHE A 163 -1.87 9.04 -6.81
C PHE A 163 -1.42 8.54 -5.44
N CYS A 164 -0.56 9.27 -4.73
CA CYS A 164 -0.19 8.90 -3.37
C CYS A 164 -1.42 8.80 -2.47
N ALA A 165 -2.33 9.79 -2.52
CA ALA A 165 -3.58 9.76 -1.77
C ALA A 165 -4.46 8.55 -2.13
N ALA A 166 -4.49 8.16 -3.40
CA ALA A 166 -5.27 7.04 -3.91
C ALA A 166 -4.63 5.67 -3.63
N ALA A 167 -3.30 5.59 -3.48
CA ALA A 167 -2.54 4.35 -3.37
C ALA A 167 -2.33 3.88 -1.93
N ILE A 168 -2.33 4.79 -0.95
CA ILE A 168 -2.05 4.47 0.45
C ILE A 168 -3.07 3.50 1.07
N SER A 169 -2.57 2.61 1.92
CA SER A 169 -3.38 1.79 2.81
C SER A 169 -3.36 2.39 4.21
N VAL A 170 -4.51 2.87 4.68
CA VAL A 170 -4.65 3.34 6.08
C VAL A 170 -4.31 2.20 7.05
N HIS A 171 -4.73 0.97 6.75
CA HIS A 171 -4.44 -0.18 7.60
C HIS A 171 -2.94 -0.49 7.70
N GLN A 172 -2.17 -0.37 6.61
CA GLN A 172 -0.73 -0.59 6.67
C GLN A 172 -0.04 0.55 7.43
N LEU A 173 -0.50 1.79 7.27
CA LEU A 173 0.02 2.93 8.05
C LEU A 173 -0.29 2.78 9.55
N GLU A 174 -1.49 2.30 9.91
CA GLU A 174 -1.89 1.96 11.29
C GLU A 174 -1.06 0.83 11.92
N ALA A 175 -0.37 0.03 11.09
CA ALA A 175 0.48 -1.05 11.57
C ALA A 175 1.89 -0.58 11.93
N MET A 176 2.25 0.65 11.56
CA MET A 176 3.57 1.23 11.82
C MET A 176 3.62 1.85 13.21
N ASP A 177 4.78 1.76 13.86
CA ASP A 177 5.03 2.43 15.14
C ASP A 177 4.90 3.96 15.04
N THR A 178 5.06 4.52 13.83
CA THR A 178 4.92 5.96 13.55
C THR A 178 3.49 6.42 13.24
N TRP A 179 2.48 5.53 13.32
CA TRP A 179 1.09 5.84 12.95
C TRP A 179 0.56 7.12 13.62
N GLU A 180 0.74 7.26 14.94
CA GLU A 180 0.23 8.42 15.67
C GLU A 180 0.81 9.74 15.15
N GLN A 181 2.10 9.74 14.78
CA GLN A 181 2.77 10.89 14.20
C GLN A 181 2.19 11.24 12.83
N HIS A 182 1.97 10.24 11.97
CA HIS A 182 1.34 10.42 10.66
C HIS A 182 -0.09 10.95 10.82
N ALA A 183 -0.91 10.32 11.66
CA ALA A 183 -2.30 10.70 11.86
C ALA A 183 -2.44 12.13 12.42
N ARG A 184 -1.62 12.49 13.43
CA ARG A 184 -1.64 13.84 14.02
C ARG A 184 -1.23 14.90 13.00
N ARG A 185 -0.12 14.70 12.30
CA ARG A 185 0.35 15.64 11.28
C ARG A 185 -0.65 15.76 10.12
N ALA A 186 -1.29 14.65 9.73
CA ALA A 186 -2.32 14.67 8.70
C ALA A 186 -3.53 15.50 9.14
N TYR A 187 -3.95 15.36 10.39
CA TYR A 187 -5.03 16.16 10.97
C TYR A 187 -4.70 17.66 10.96
N GLU A 188 -3.49 18.04 11.39
CA GLU A 188 -3.05 19.43 11.36
C GLU A 188 -3.03 20.03 9.95
N LEU A 189 -2.59 19.25 8.94
CA LEU A 189 -2.64 19.65 7.53
C LEU A 189 -4.08 19.78 7.03
N PHE A 190 -4.92 18.83 7.41
CA PHE A 190 -6.33 18.80 7.04
C PHE A 190 -7.09 20.02 7.61
N GLU A 191 -6.82 20.40 8.86
CA GLU A 191 -7.41 21.59 9.48
C GLU A 191 -6.92 22.89 8.83
N LYS A 192 -5.62 22.98 8.52
CA LYS A 192 -5.04 24.17 7.87
C LYS A 192 -5.58 24.42 6.46
N ASP A 193 -5.88 23.36 5.72
CA ASP A 193 -6.46 23.44 4.37
C ASP A 193 -7.95 23.87 4.37
N GLY A 194 -8.51 24.29 5.53
CA GLY A 194 -9.79 25.01 5.62
C GLY A 194 -11.03 24.13 5.81
N ASN A 195 -10.88 22.82 6.00
CA ASN A 195 -11.99 21.91 6.25
C ASN A 195 -12.37 21.87 7.73
N ARG A 196 -13.19 22.83 8.20
CA ARG A 196 -13.82 22.80 9.53
C ARG A 196 -15.25 22.20 9.43
N PRO A 197 -15.82 21.54 10.47
CA PRO A 197 -15.35 20.48 11.37
C PRO A 197 -16.13 19.15 11.12
N ILE A 198 -15.63 18.02 11.64
CA ILE A 198 -16.52 16.91 12.04
C ILE A 198 -17.04 17.31 13.43
N MET A 199 -18.25 17.88 13.49
CA MET A 199 -19.02 18.01 14.74
C MET A 199 -19.85 16.75 14.97
#